data_AF-A0A441X9B8-F1
#
_entry.id   AF-A0A441X9B8-F1
#
_cell.length_a   1.000
_cell.length_b   1.000
_cell.length_c   1.000
_cell.angle_alpha   90.00
_cell.angle_beta   90.00
_cell.angle_gamma   90.00
#
_symmetry.space_group_name_H-M   'P 1'
#
loop_
_entity.id
_entity.type
_entity.pdbx_description
1 polymer ?
#
loop_
_entity_poly.entity_id
_entity_poly.type
_entity_poly.pdbx_seq_one_letter_code
_entity_poly.pdbx_strand_id
1 'polypeptide(L)'
;MGLVGRGRAVGSSRRYSDSIMSLSRRAKKLAAEPANQTAHGARHVPRESLHVSIREDVWALYHRGKYDTAVFEAMKAVEVTVRNAAAMPASLLGVKLMRAAFAPENGPLSDMKVDSGERVARMELFAGAIGSYKNPQSHRKVALDDPDEAAEIIMLANHLLRIVDAMTKKIYP
;
A
#
# COMPACT_ATOMS: atom_id res chain seq x y z
N MET A 1 -35.53 -17.51 -20.06
CA MET A 1 -34.31 -18.04 -20.71
C MET A 1 -33.20 -18.04 -19.68
N GLY A 2 -32.98 -19.17 -19.02
CA GLY A 2 -31.86 -19.37 -18.11
C GLY A 2 -31.39 -20.80 -18.29
N LEU A 3 -30.09 -21.05 -18.17
CA LEU A 3 -29.57 -22.34 -17.77
C LEU A 3 -28.15 -22.22 -17.21
N VAL A 4 -28.11 -22.53 -15.92
CA VAL A 4 -26.98 -22.73 -15.03
C VAL A 4 -26.07 -23.84 -15.58
N GLY A 5 -24.80 -23.55 -15.82
CA GLY A 5 -23.79 -24.56 -16.19
C GLY A 5 -23.07 -25.11 -14.96
N ARG A 6 -23.66 -26.11 -14.28
CA ARG A 6 -22.93 -26.95 -13.32
C ARG A 6 -21.92 -27.81 -14.08
N GLY A 7 -20.62 -27.59 -13.85
CA GLY A 7 -19.57 -28.50 -14.33
C GLY A 7 -19.65 -29.84 -13.59
N ARG A 8 -20.11 -30.89 -14.28
CA ARG A 8 -20.01 -32.27 -13.81
C ARG A 8 -18.58 -32.77 -14.00
N ALA A 9 -17.87 -33.03 -12.91
CA ALA A 9 -16.72 -33.92 -12.92
C ALA A 9 -17.24 -35.37 -13.02
N VAL A 10 -16.87 -36.08 -14.09
CA VAL A 10 -17.13 -37.52 -14.23
C VAL A 10 -16.00 -38.25 -13.53
N GLY A 11 -16.28 -38.79 -12.34
CA GLY A 11 -15.39 -39.69 -11.63
C GLY A 11 -15.74 -41.14 -11.95
N SER A 12 -14.90 -41.82 -12.74
CA SER A 12 -14.83 -43.28 -12.74
C SER A 12 -13.61 -43.71 -11.91
N SER A 13 -13.87 -44.57 -10.94
CA SER A 13 -12.97 -45.04 -9.89
C SER A 13 -11.66 -45.69 -10.36
N ARG A 14 -10.59 -45.42 -9.59
CA ARG A 14 -9.34 -46.20 -9.41
C ARG A 14 -8.37 -46.32 -10.60
N ARG A 15 -7.46 -45.33 -10.68
CA ARG A 15 -6.00 -45.47 -10.46
C ARG A 15 -5.37 -44.08 -10.60
N TYR A 16 -4.63 -43.63 -9.57
CA TYR A 16 -3.88 -42.39 -9.60
C TYR A 16 -2.79 -42.52 -10.67
N SER A 17 -3.00 -41.89 -11.81
CA SER A 17 -2.00 -41.58 -12.81
C SER A 17 -1.97 -40.06 -12.86
N ASP A 18 -0.79 -39.47 -12.68
CA ASP A 18 -0.57 -38.03 -12.77
C ASP A 18 -1.20 -37.50 -14.05
N SER A 19 -2.39 -36.90 -13.92
CA SER A 19 -3.06 -36.31 -15.06
C SER A 19 -2.31 -35.03 -15.38
N ILE A 20 -1.46 -35.07 -16.40
CA ILE A 20 -0.85 -33.88 -16.98
C ILE A 20 -2.01 -33.01 -17.48
N MET A 21 -2.33 -31.97 -16.72
CA MET A 21 -3.36 -31.02 -17.08
C MET A 21 -2.80 -30.16 -18.22
N SER A 22 -3.33 -30.34 -19.43
CA SER A 22 -2.90 -29.55 -20.60
C SER A 22 -3.73 -28.27 -20.71
N LEU A 23 -3.06 -27.13 -20.90
CA LEU A 23 -3.74 -25.86 -21.10
C LEU A 23 -4.55 -25.88 -22.40
N SER A 24 -5.80 -25.43 -22.33
CA SER A 24 -6.66 -25.26 -23.52
C SER A 24 -6.08 -24.21 -24.47
N ARG A 25 -6.48 -24.25 -25.76
CA ARG A 25 -6.06 -23.23 -26.75
C ARG A 25 -6.36 -21.80 -26.29
N ARG A 26 -7.48 -21.59 -25.60
CA ARG A 26 -7.86 -20.29 -25.02
C ARG A 26 -6.96 -19.91 -23.84
N ALA A 27 -6.62 -20.85 -22.97
CA ALA A 27 -5.70 -20.62 -21.84
C ALA A 27 -4.27 -20.33 -22.32
N LYS A 28 -3.79 -21.03 -23.36
CA LYS A 28 -2.50 -20.73 -24.01
C LYS A 28 -2.48 -19.33 -24.62
N LYS A 29 -3.57 -18.92 -25.29
CA LYS A 29 -3.69 -17.57 -25.85
C LYS A 29 -3.70 -16.50 -24.76
N LEU A 30 -4.44 -16.74 -23.68
CA LEU A 30 -4.47 -15.84 -22.52
C LEU A 30 -3.09 -15.71 -21.86
N ALA A 31 -2.37 -16.82 -21.65
CA ALA A 31 -1.01 -16.81 -21.09
C ALA A 31 0.04 -16.17 -22.03
N ALA A 32 -0.21 -16.18 -23.34
CA ALA A 32 0.65 -15.53 -24.33
C ALA A 32 0.39 -14.02 -24.48
N GLU A 33 -0.69 -13.49 -23.88
CA GLU A 33 -0.94 -12.04 -23.86
C GLU A 33 0.04 -11.35 -22.91
N PRO A 34 0.78 -10.31 -23.35
CA PRO A 34 1.75 -9.59 -22.53
C PRO A 34 1.16 -9.08 -21.21
N ALA A 35 -0.12 -8.68 -21.23
CA ALA A 35 -0.87 -8.21 -20.07
C ALA A 35 -1.07 -9.27 -18.97
N ASN A 36 -0.98 -10.57 -19.28
CA ASN A 36 -1.08 -11.66 -18.30
C ASN A 36 0.29 -12.17 -17.84
N GLN A 37 1.37 -11.87 -18.57
CA GLN A 37 2.73 -12.21 -18.15
C GLN A 37 3.24 -11.25 -17.07
N THR A 38 2.83 -9.97 -17.11
CA THR A 38 3.06 -9.01 -16.02
C THR A 38 2.31 -9.39 -14.73
N ALA A 39 1.19 -10.10 -14.83
CA ALA A 39 0.39 -10.53 -13.68
C ALA A 39 1.01 -11.68 -12.86
N HIS A 40 2.05 -12.36 -13.36
CA HIS A 40 2.73 -13.46 -12.63
C HIS A 40 4.02 -13.03 -11.91
N GLY A 41 4.48 -11.79 -12.11
CA GLY A 41 5.64 -11.21 -11.41
C GLY A 41 5.27 -10.18 -10.33
N ALA A 42 4.10 -9.55 -10.45
CA ALA A 42 3.68 -8.48 -9.54
C ALA A 42 3.52 -8.99 -8.10
N ARG A 43 4.25 -8.39 -7.17
CA ARG A 43 4.09 -8.61 -5.73
C ARG A 43 2.66 -8.26 -5.33
N HIS A 44 1.89 -9.29 -5.00
CA HIS A 44 0.54 -9.09 -4.46
C HIS A 44 0.60 -8.30 -3.16
N VAL A 45 -0.18 -7.22 -3.08
CA VAL A 45 -0.48 -6.51 -1.83
C VAL A 45 -1.64 -7.23 -1.13
N PRO A 46 -1.39 -8.02 -0.06
CA PRO A 46 -2.47 -8.75 0.61
C PRO A 46 -3.38 -7.76 1.34
N ARG A 47 -4.68 -7.76 1.01
CA ARG A 47 -5.66 -6.79 1.54
C ARG A 47 -5.66 -6.77 3.07
N GLU A 48 -5.62 -7.94 3.68
CA GLU A 48 -5.71 -8.14 5.12
C GLU A 48 -4.46 -7.59 5.84
N SER A 49 -3.33 -7.49 5.13
CA SER A 49 -2.09 -6.94 5.66
C SER A 49 -2.07 -5.40 5.66
N LEU A 50 -3.05 -4.75 5.03
CA LEU A 50 -3.13 -3.28 4.97
C LEU A 50 -3.81 -2.69 6.20
N HIS A 51 -3.28 -1.53 6.59
CA HIS A 51 -3.82 -0.66 7.62
C HIS A 51 -5.24 -0.25 7.28
N VAL A 52 -6.12 -0.21 8.29
CA VAL A 52 -7.57 0.00 8.10
C VAL A 52 -7.89 1.26 7.31
N SER A 53 -7.09 2.33 7.46
CA SER A 53 -7.30 3.61 6.78
C SER A 53 -7.03 3.58 5.27
N ILE A 54 -6.32 2.57 4.76
CA ILE A 54 -6.00 2.45 3.32
C ILE A 54 -6.51 1.14 2.71
N ARG A 55 -6.96 0.19 3.55
CA ARG A 55 -7.25 -1.18 3.15
C ARG A 55 -8.20 -1.31 1.97
N GLU A 56 -9.29 -0.58 1.98
CA GLU A 56 -10.33 -0.77 0.96
C GLU A 56 -9.99 0.00 -0.32
N ASP A 57 -9.80 1.31 -0.20
CA ASP A 57 -9.68 2.21 -1.35
C ASP A 57 -8.35 2.01 -2.11
N VAL A 58 -7.22 1.97 -1.38
CA VAL A 58 -5.90 1.80 -2.01
C VAL A 58 -5.77 0.42 -2.64
N TRP A 59 -6.27 -0.63 -1.97
CA TRP A 59 -6.25 -1.98 -2.52
C TRP A 59 -7.08 -2.07 -3.81
N ALA A 60 -8.28 -1.47 -3.82
CA ALA A 60 -9.14 -1.47 -5.00
C ALA A 60 -8.52 -0.69 -6.17
N LEU A 61 -7.86 0.44 -5.91
CA LEU A 61 -7.14 1.20 -6.93
C LEU A 61 -5.95 0.41 -7.51
N TYR A 62 -5.15 -0.20 -6.63
CA TYR A 62 -3.99 -1.00 -7.02
C TYR A 62 -4.40 -2.18 -7.92
N HIS A 63 -5.42 -2.96 -7.52
CA HIS A 63 -5.87 -4.12 -8.29
C HIS A 63 -6.54 -3.76 -9.63
N ARG A 64 -6.93 -2.49 -9.82
CA ARG A 64 -7.44 -1.96 -11.09
C ARG A 64 -6.34 -1.36 -11.97
N GLY A 65 -5.07 -1.47 -11.58
CA GLY A 65 -3.93 -0.88 -12.29
C GLY A 65 -3.86 0.64 -12.18
N LYS A 66 -4.51 1.25 -11.19
CA LYS A 66 -4.46 2.70 -10.92
C LYS A 66 -3.37 3.01 -9.90
N TYR A 67 -2.14 2.65 -10.23
CA TYR A 67 -1.00 2.63 -9.30
C TYR A 67 -0.63 4.02 -8.79
N ASP A 68 -0.54 5.00 -9.67
CA ASP A 68 -0.30 6.41 -9.33
C ASP A 68 -1.27 6.92 -8.27
N THR A 69 -2.56 6.66 -8.47
CA THR A 69 -3.67 7.07 -7.62
C THR A 69 -3.67 6.28 -6.31
N ALA A 70 -3.35 4.98 -6.36
CA ALA A 70 -3.24 4.14 -5.18
C ALA A 70 -2.12 4.64 -4.25
N VAL A 71 -0.94 4.95 -4.80
CA VAL A 71 0.18 5.51 -4.04
C VAL A 71 -0.17 6.89 -3.48
N PHE A 72 -0.81 7.75 -4.27
CA PHE A 72 -1.21 9.07 -3.81
C PHE A 72 -2.15 9.00 -2.60
N GLU A 73 -3.20 8.18 -2.70
CA GLU A 73 -4.17 8.01 -1.60
C GLU A 73 -3.53 7.36 -0.37
N ALA A 74 -2.61 6.40 -0.55
CA ALA A 74 -1.87 5.79 0.56
C ALA A 74 -1.02 6.82 1.32
N MET A 75 -0.24 7.64 0.62
CA MET A 75 0.63 8.65 1.25
C MET A 75 -0.17 9.82 1.81
N LYS A 76 -1.28 10.19 1.18
CA LYS A 76 -2.24 11.16 1.72
C LYS A 76 -2.86 10.66 3.03
N ALA A 77 -3.17 9.36 3.14
CA ALA A 77 -3.63 8.79 4.39
C ALA A 77 -2.58 8.93 5.50
N VAL A 78 -1.29 8.69 5.21
CA VAL A 78 -0.20 8.97 6.18
C VAL A 78 -0.23 10.42 6.64
N GLU A 79 -0.31 11.37 5.70
CA GLU A 79 -0.34 12.81 6.03
C GLU A 79 -1.52 13.19 6.93
N VAL A 80 -2.71 12.72 6.59
CA VAL A 80 -3.94 13.00 7.35
C VAL A 80 -3.85 12.38 8.74
N THR A 81 -3.40 11.13 8.86
CA THR A 81 -3.26 10.45 10.15
C THR A 81 -2.26 11.15 11.05
N VAL A 82 -1.09 11.54 10.53
CA VAL A 82 -0.09 12.31 11.30
C VAL A 82 -0.67 13.65 11.76
N ARG A 83 -1.34 14.39 10.87
CA ARG A 83 -1.93 15.69 11.22
C ARG A 83 -2.95 15.56 12.35
N ASN A 84 -3.83 14.58 12.24
CA ASN A 84 -4.88 14.35 13.22
C ASN A 84 -4.28 13.91 14.57
N ALA A 85 -3.32 12.98 14.55
CA ALA A 85 -2.65 12.51 15.75
C ALA A 85 -1.83 13.61 16.46
N ALA A 86 -1.24 14.53 15.70
CA ALA A 86 -0.50 15.67 16.24
C ALA A 86 -1.37 16.90 16.57
N ALA A 87 -2.69 16.83 16.36
CA ALA A 87 -3.64 17.95 16.50
C ALA A 87 -3.20 19.23 15.75
N MET A 88 -2.64 19.07 14.56
CA MET A 88 -2.07 20.17 13.77
C MET A 88 -3.11 20.79 12.82
N PRO A 89 -2.99 22.10 12.49
CA PRO A 89 -3.95 22.78 11.62
C PRO A 89 -3.90 22.28 10.18
N ALA A 90 -5.04 22.36 9.48
CA ALA A 90 -5.17 21.91 8.09
C ALA A 90 -4.25 22.66 7.09
N SER A 91 -3.79 23.87 7.45
CA SER A 91 -2.85 24.66 6.67
C SER A 91 -1.43 24.08 6.67
N LEU A 92 -1.09 23.22 7.64
CA LEU A 92 0.21 22.60 7.74
C LEU A 92 0.21 21.26 7.00
N LEU A 93 1.01 21.18 5.92
CA LEU A 93 0.99 20.06 4.97
C LEU A 93 2.42 19.60 4.62
N GLY A 94 2.50 18.41 4.02
CA GLY A 94 3.70 17.85 3.43
C GLY A 94 4.85 17.71 4.41
N VAL A 95 6.06 18.00 3.93
CA VAL A 95 7.30 17.93 4.71
C VAL A 95 7.25 18.83 5.96
N LYS A 96 6.63 20.01 5.86
CA LYS A 96 6.52 20.94 7.00
C LYS A 96 5.69 20.33 8.15
N LEU A 97 4.60 19.65 7.81
CA LEU A 97 3.80 18.91 8.78
C LEU A 97 4.60 17.80 9.45
N MET A 98 5.30 16.97 8.67
CA MET A 98 6.07 15.85 9.23
C MET A 98 7.15 16.33 10.20
N ARG A 99 7.89 17.38 9.81
CA ARG A 99 8.94 17.97 10.66
C ARG A 99 8.39 18.62 11.93
N ALA A 100 7.22 19.23 11.87
CA ALA A 100 6.58 19.80 13.07
C ALA A 100 6.03 18.71 14.00
N ALA A 101 5.37 17.69 13.44
CA ALA A 101 4.76 16.61 14.22
C ALA A 101 5.80 15.75 14.95
N PHE A 102 6.94 15.50 14.31
CA PHE A 102 8.04 14.69 14.84
C PHE A 102 9.27 15.52 15.23
N ALA A 103 9.10 16.81 15.55
CA ALA A 103 10.23 17.65 15.95
C ALA A 103 11.00 17.01 17.13
N PRO A 104 12.34 16.88 17.08
CA PRO A 104 13.09 16.09 18.07
C PRO A 104 12.96 16.61 19.50
N GLU A 105 12.76 17.91 19.68
CA GLU A 105 12.76 18.53 21.01
C GLU A 105 11.36 18.68 21.61
N ASN A 106 10.32 18.79 20.78
CA ASN A 106 8.97 19.14 21.23
C ASN A 106 7.84 18.69 20.29
N GLY A 107 8.14 17.77 19.37
CA GLY A 107 7.15 17.24 18.43
C GLY A 107 6.06 16.46 19.17
N PRO A 108 4.76 16.72 18.90
CA PRO A 108 3.66 16.01 19.56
C PRO A 108 3.70 14.49 19.38
N LEU A 109 4.34 13.99 18.32
CA LEU A 109 4.49 12.55 18.04
C LEU A 109 5.91 12.03 18.27
N SER A 110 6.78 12.81 18.92
CA SER A 110 8.14 12.40 19.23
C SER A 110 8.19 11.55 20.50
N ASP A 111 8.86 10.39 20.43
CA ASP A 111 9.10 9.55 21.61
C ASP A 111 10.25 10.14 22.43
N MET A 112 9.92 10.91 23.48
CA MET A 112 10.94 11.59 24.30
C MET A 112 11.76 10.61 25.17
N LYS A 113 11.47 9.30 25.13
CA LYS A 113 12.20 8.27 25.88
C LYS A 113 13.38 7.67 25.12
N VAL A 114 13.48 7.90 23.80
CA VAL A 114 14.58 7.39 22.97
C VAL A 114 15.65 8.44 22.74
N ASP A 115 16.81 8.02 22.24
CA ASP A 115 17.94 8.90 21.93
C ASP A 115 17.57 10.01 20.92
N SER A 116 18.22 11.16 21.01
CA SER A 116 17.95 12.30 20.12
C SER A 116 18.20 11.97 18.64
N GLY A 117 19.19 11.13 18.33
CA GLY A 117 19.45 10.64 16.98
C GLY A 117 18.30 9.80 16.43
N GLU A 118 17.67 8.97 17.25
CA GLU A 118 16.50 8.18 16.84
C GLU A 118 15.28 9.08 16.57
N ARG A 119 15.09 10.14 17.35
CA ARG A 119 14.01 11.12 17.13
C ARG A 119 14.20 11.85 15.80
N VAL A 120 15.42 12.31 15.52
CA VAL A 120 15.79 12.92 14.23
C VAL A 120 15.55 11.94 13.07
N ALA A 121 16.01 10.70 13.20
CA ALA A 121 15.83 9.68 12.17
C ALA A 121 14.35 9.39 11.89
N ARG A 122 13.51 9.36 12.92
CA ARG A 122 12.04 9.22 12.76
C ARG A 122 11.45 10.40 11.98
N MET A 123 11.80 11.62 12.37
CA MET A 123 11.32 12.82 11.69
C MET A 123 11.69 12.80 10.19
N GLU A 124 12.95 12.54 9.88
CA GLU A 124 13.45 12.55 8.50
C GLU A 124 12.92 11.36 7.68
N LEU A 125 12.62 10.22 8.30
CA LEU A 125 11.92 9.11 7.62
C LEU A 125 10.54 9.56 7.10
N PHE A 126 9.72 10.18 7.95
CA PHE A 126 8.39 10.65 7.55
C PHE A 126 8.46 11.81 6.56
N ALA A 127 9.35 12.77 6.81
CA ALA A 127 9.56 13.91 5.92
C ALA A 127 10.04 13.46 4.53
N GLY A 128 11.01 12.55 4.48
CA GLY A 128 11.54 11.97 3.25
C GLY A 128 10.47 11.18 2.49
N ALA A 129 9.73 10.31 3.16
CA ALA A 129 8.68 9.52 2.50
C ALA A 129 7.60 10.40 1.85
N ILE A 130 7.09 11.41 2.56
CA ILE A 130 6.10 12.36 2.03
C ILE A 130 6.69 13.23 0.91
N GLY A 131 7.93 13.70 1.10
CA GLY A 131 8.66 14.50 0.13
C GLY A 131 8.89 13.76 -1.19
N SER A 132 9.20 12.46 -1.12
CA SER A 132 9.53 11.64 -2.29
C SER A 132 8.31 11.11 -3.03
N TYR A 133 7.28 10.65 -2.32
CA TYR A 133 6.20 9.87 -2.97
C TYR A 133 4.88 10.62 -3.13
N LYS A 134 4.56 11.60 -2.27
CA LYS A 134 3.31 12.38 -2.37
C LYS A 134 3.47 13.69 -3.14
N ASN A 135 4.53 14.44 -2.83
CA ASN A 135 4.70 15.79 -3.36
C ASN A 135 4.88 15.82 -4.89
N PRO A 136 5.67 14.92 -5.53
CA PRO A 136 5.80 14.92 -6.98
C PRO A 136 4.46 14.68 -7.69
N GLN A 137 3.65 13.74 -7.18
CA GLN A 137 2.30 13.45 -7.70
C GLN A 137 1.33 14.62 -7.53
N SER A 138 1.55 15.48 -6.52
CA SER A 138 0.73 16.67 -6.28
C SER A 138 1.08 17.85 -7.20
N HIS A 139 2.28 17.84 -7.80
CA HIS A 139 2.80 18.98 -8.59
C HIS A 139 3.05 18.64 -10.07
N ARG A 140 3.13 17.36 -10.44
CA ARG A 140 3.42 16.89 -11.80
C ARG A 140 2.69 15.56 -12.05
N LYS A 141 2.38 15.26 -13.31
CA LYS A 141 1.95 13.89 -13.69
C LYS A 141 3.16 12.96 -13.63
N VAL A 142 3.25 12.17 -12.57
CA VAL A 142 4.19 11.05 -12.48
C VAL A 142 3.45 9.82 -13.01
N ALA A 143 3.87 9.29 -14.15
CA ALA A 143 3.38 8.00 -14.61
C ALA A 143 4.06 6.91 -13.77
N LEU A 144 3.34 6.39 -12.78
CA LEU A 144 3.73 5.19 -12.06
C LEU A 144 2.98 4.02 -12.70
N ASP A 145 3.66 3.23 -13.52
CA ASP A 145 3.11 2.13 -14.29
C ASP A 145 3.63 0.75 -13.83
N ASP A 146 4.69 0.73 -13.02
CA ASP A 146 5.22 -0.48 -12.40
C ASP A 146 4.37 -0.91 -11.17
N PRO A 147 3.68 -2.07 -11.23
CA PRO A 147 2.95 -2.62 -10.09
C PRO A 147 3.85 -2.94 -8.88
N ASP A 148 5.11 -3.30 -9.09
CA ASP A 148 6.01 -3.69 -8.00
C ASP A 148 6.46 -2.45 -7.21
N GLU A 149 6.87 -1.39 -7.91
CA GLU A 149 7.20 -0.11 -7.28
C GLU A 149 6.00 0.44 -6.49
N ALA A 150 4.80 0.37 -7.09
CA ALA A 150 3.58 0.81 -6.41
C ALA A 150 3.27 -0.01 -5.16
N ALA A 151 3.45 -1.34 -5.20
CA ALA A 151 3.27 -2.20 -4.04
C ALA A 151 4.26 -1.86 -2.92
N GLU A 152 5.54 -1.61 -3.24
CA GLU A 152 6.57 -1.22 -2.28
C GLU A 152 6.21 0.09 -1.57
N ILE A 153 5.78 1.11 -2.33
CA ILE A 153 5.41 2.41 -1.76
C ILE A 153 4.13 2.29 -0.90
N ILE A 154 3.14 1.51 -1.34
CA ILE A 154 1.94 1.24 -0.54
C ILE A 154 2.31 0.53 0.79
N MET A 155 3.22 -0.41 0.74
CA MET A 155 3.68 -1.13 1.95
C MET A 155 4.52 -0.24 2.87
N LEU A 156 5.28 0.72 2.32
CA LEU A 156 5.92 1.77 3.11
C LEU A 156 4.87 2.64 3.82
N ALA A 157 3.86 3.13 3.10
CA ALA A 157 2.77 3.92 3.68
C ALA A 157 2.02 3.14 4.78
N ASN A 158 1.74 1.86 4.54
CA ASN A 158 1.15 0.93 5.51
C ASN A 158 1.99 0.84 6.80
N HIS A 159 3.31 0.74 6.66
CA HIS A 159 4.22 0.69 7.81
C HIS A 159 4.25 2.01 8.58
N LEU A 160 4.28 3.15 7.88
CA LEU A 160 4.24 4.49 8.51
C LEU A 160 2.95 4.69 9.31
N LEU A 161 1.79 4.27 8.79
CA LEU A 161 0.51 4.34 9.52
C LEU A 161 0.56 3.54 10.83
N ARG A 162 1.10 2.32 10.80
CA ARG A 162 1.28 1.49 12.01
C ARG A 162 2.22 2.12 13.03
N ILE A 163 3.25 2.84 12.58
CA ILE A 163 4.13 3.61 13.46
C ILE A 163 3.33 4.70 14.17
N VAL A 164 2.49 5.46 13.45
CA VAL A 164 1.65 6.51 14.06
C VAL A 164 0.69 5.93 15.08
N ASP A 165 -0.01 4.82 14.76
CA ASP A 165 -0.88 4.13 15.71
C ASP A 165 -0.15 3.74 17.00
N ALA A 166 1.06 3.19 16.87
CA ALA A 166 1.88 2.80 18.02
C ALA A 166 2.29 4.03 18.86
N MET A 167 2.61 5.15 18.22
CA MET A 167 2.93 6.41 18.91
C MET A 167 1.72 6.99 19.64
N THR A 168 0.55 7.02 19.00
CA THR A 168 -0.68 7.52 19.64
C THR A 168 -1.04 6.69 20.87
N LYS A 169 -0.93 5.35 20.81
CA LYS A 169 -1.15 4.48 21.97
C LYS A 169 -0.13 4.69 23.10
N LYS A 170 1.12 4.99 22.77
CA LYS A 170 2.15 5.30 23.77
C LYS A 170 1.92 6.63 24.47
N ILE A 171 1.42 7.62 23.74
CA ILE A 171 1.21 8.99 24.23
C ILE A 171 -0.11 9.11 25.00
N TYR A 172 -1.14 8.40 24.56
CA TYR A 172 -2.45 8.32 25.19
C TYR A 172 -2.78 6.87 25.59
N PRO A 173 -2.14 6.35 26.66
CA PRO A 173 -2.33 4.96 27.12
C PRO A 173 -3.73 4.71 27.69
#